data_AF-A0A357HWS6-F1
#
_entry.id   AF-A0A357HWS6-F1
#
_cell.length_a   1.000
_cell.length_b   1.000
_cell.length_c   1.000
_cell.angle_alpha   90.00
_cell.angle_beta   90.00
_cell.angle_gamma   90.00
#
_symmetry.space_group_name_H-M   'P 1'
#
loop_
_entity.id
_entity.type
_entity.pdbx_description
1 polymer ?
#
loop_
_entity_poly.entity_id
_entity_poly.type
_entity_poly.pdbx_seq_one_letter_code
_entity_poly.pdbx_strand_id
1 'polypeptide(L)'
;NLSHEFRWFDEDHPKFPIEDFLIIYVDDLSQKELQQPWDRPWDRHLHAELLRKIRLDGPQLVFYDMVFDMPSSDAEADAQFEAEIAACGKVV
;
A
#
# COMPACT_ATOMS: atom_id res chain seq x y z
N ASN A 1 -4.49 -8.75 11.84
CA ASN A 1 -5.57 -8.97 10.85
C ASN A 1 -6.19 -7.61 10.62
N LEU A 2 -5.62 -6.81 9.72
CA LEU A 2 -5.89 -5.37 9.51
C LEU A 2 -6.27 -5.12 8.04
N SER A 3 -7.11 -5.98 7.47
CA SER A 3 -7.71 -5.73 6.17
C SER A 3 -9.19 -5.46 6.38
N HIS A 4 -9.59 -4.20 6.22
CA HIS A 4 -11.00 -3.84 6.07
C HIS A 4 -11.42 -4.16 4.63
N GLU A 5 -12.21 -5.22 4.46
CA GLU A 5 -12.80 -5.56 3.16
C GLU A 5 -14.00 -4.63 2.93
N PHE A 6 -13.80 -3.53 2.21
CA PHE A 6 -14.90 -2.66 1.80
C PHE A 6 -15.64 -3.28 0.62
N ARG A 7 -16.82 -3.85 0.87
CA ARG A 7 -17.76 -4.21 -0.19
C ARG A 7 -18.38 -2.93 -0.75
N TRP A 8 -17.87 -2.48 -1.88
CA TRP A 8 -18.43 -1.35 -2.63
C TRP A 8 -19.87 -1.71 -3.05
N PHE A 9 -20.85 -0.92 -2.58
CA PHE A 9 -22.21 -0.96 -3.12
C PHE A 9 -22.26 0.03 -4.28
N ASP A 10 -21.98 -0.46 -5.49
CA ASP A 10 -22.34 0.24 -6.73
C ASP A 10 -23.68 -0.31 -7.19
N GLU A 11 -24.74 0.49 -7.18
CA GLU A 11 -26.04 0.06 -7.71
C GLU A 11 -26.09 0.13 -9.25
N ASP A 12 -25.14 0.80 -9.92
CA ASP A 12 -25.19 1.12 -11.35
C ASP A 12 -23.99 0.63 -12.19
N HIS A 13 -22.92 0.09 -11.60
CA HIS A 13 -21.83 -0.53 -12.38
C HIS A 13 -22.09 -2.01 -12.71
N PRO A 14 -21.69 -2.47 -13.92
CA PRO A 14 -21.72 -3.88 -14.26
C PRO A 14 -20.94 -4.67 -13.21
N LYS A 15 -21.60 -5.69 -12.64
CA LYS A 15 -21.05 -6.67 -11.69
C LYS A 15 -19.93 -7.47 -12.35
N PHE A 16 -18.79 -6.86 -12.63
CA PHE A 16 -17.56 -7.60 -12.69
C PHE A 16 -17.28 -8.05 -11.27
N PRO A 17 -17.10 -9.35 -11.00
CA PRO A 17 -16.62 -9.77 -9.70
C PRO A 17 -15.32 -8.99 -9.44
N ILE A 18 -15.27 -8.27 -8.31
CA ILE A 18 -14.03 -7.65 -7.80
C ILE A 18 -13.15 -8.79 -7.25
N GLU A 19 -12.86 -9.78 -8.08
CA GLU A 19 -11.96 -10.89 -7.75
C GLU A 19 -10.52 -10.53 -8.15
N ASP A 20 -10.34 -9.57 -9.06
CA ASP A 20 -9.04 -9.26 -9.67
C ASP A 20 -8.33 -8.01 -9.12
N PHE A 21 -8.97 -7.24 -8.23
CA PHE A 21 -8.42 -5.97 -7.72
C PHE A 21 -8.54 -5.85 -6.20
N LEU A 22 -7.43 -5.50 -5.54
CA LEU A 22 -7.36 -5.16 -4.13
C LEU A 22 -7.05 -3.67 -3.99
N ILE A 23 -7.91 -2.93 -3.27
CA ILE A 23 -7.64 -1.54 -2.90
C ILE A 23 -7.33 -1.48 -1.42
N ILE A 24 -6.20 -0.85 -1.08
CA ILE A 24 -5.77 -0.64 0.30
C ILE A 24 -5.81 0.86 0.57
N TYR A 25 -6.72 1.26 1.44
CA TYR A 25 -6.85 2.64 1.89
C TYR A 25 -5.98 2.89 3.12
N VAL A 26 -5.32 4.04 3.14
CA VAL A 26 -4.55 4.53 4.29
C VAL A 26 -5.33 5.71 4.88
N ASP A 27 -5.93 5.50 6.04
CA ASP A 27 -6.82 6.48 6.71
C ASP A 27 -6.34 6.85 8.12
N ASP A 28 -7.05 7.78 8.76
CA ASP A 28 -6.76 8.25 10.12
C ASP A 28 -6.78 7.12 11.16
N LEU A 29 -7.61 6.09 10.94
CA LEU A 29 -7.65 4.92 11.82
C LEU A 29 -6.38 4.09 11.69
N SER A 30 -5.98 3.80 10.45
CA SER A 30 -4.72 3.11 10.13
C SER A 30 -3.53 3.85 10.71
N GLN A 31 -3.52 5.19 10.59
CA GLN A 31 -2.47 6.03 11.16
C GLN A 31 -2.35 5.85 12.68
N LYS A 32 -3.49 5.89 13.37
CA LYS A 32 -3.56 5.72 14.82
C LYS A 32 -3.12 4.32 15.25
N GLU A 33 -3.61 3.28 14.58
CA GLU A 33 -3.32 1.89 14.93
C GLU A 33 -1.87 1.50 14.63
N LEU A 34 -1.30 2.04 13.55
CA LEU A 34 0.09 1.83 13.15
C LEU A 34 1.06 2.86 13.77
N GLN A 35 0.57 3.74 14.63
CA GLN A 35 1.35 4.76 15.35
C GLN A 35 2.16 5.66 14.42
N GLN A 36 1.58 6.03 13.29
CA GLN A 36 2.23 6.84 12.27
C GLN A 36 2.10 8.33 12.58
N PRO A 37 3.11 9.12 12.20
CA PRO A 37 3.10 10.56 12.46
C PRO A 37 2.09 11.30 11.57
N TRP A 38 1.69 12.49 12.01
CA TRP A 38 0.76 13.37 11.28
C TRP A 38 1.47 14.46 10.48
N ASP A 39 2.71 14.76 10.83
CA ASP A 39 3.47 15.95 10.40
C ASP A 39 4.69 15.61 9.52
N ARG A 40 4.90 14.33 9.22
CA ARG A 40 6.00 13.83 8.40
C ARG A 40 5.56 12.57 7.63
N PRO A 41 6.32 12.13 6.62
CA PRO A 41 6.00 10.92 5.87
C PRO A 41 5.85 9.70 6.78
N TRP A 42 4.98 8.77 6.36
CA TRP A 42 4.86 7.47 6.98
C TRP A 42 6.15 6.66 6.84
N ASP A 43 6.39 5.78 7.82
CA ASP A 43 7.55 4.90 7.84
C ASP A 43 7.56 3.97 6.61
N ARG A 44 8.62 4.06 5.80
CA ARG A 44 8.76 3.23 4.60
C ARG A 44 8.95 1.76 4.89
N HIS A 45 9.36 1.36 6.08
CA HIS A 45 9.36 -0.05 6.46
C HIS A 45 7.96 -0.67 6.37
N LEU A 46 6.90 0.10 6.70
CA LEU A 46 5.52 -0.38 6.55
C LEU A 46 5.14 -0.60 5.08
N HIS A 47 5.53 0.33 4.20
CA HIS A 47 5.27 0.20 2.77
C HIS A 47 6.06 -0.96 2.15
N ALA A 48 7.32 -1.16 2.57
CA ALA A 48 8.13 -2.29 2.16
C ALA A 48 7.53 -3.63 2.62
N GLU A 49 7.09 -3.74 3.87
CA GLU A 49 6.45 -4.95 4.38
C GLU A 49 5.13 -5.24 3.67
N LEU A 50 4.31 -4.22 3.42
CA LEU A 50 3.06 -4.35 2.69
C LEU A 50 3.30 -4.84 1.26
N LEU A 51 4.21 -4.18 0.53
CA LEU A 51 4.54 -4.56 -0.83
C LEU A 51 5.11 -5.97 -0.92
N ARG A 52 5.96 -6.36 0.05
CA ARG A 52 6.46 -7.73 0.15
C ARG A 52 5.32 -8.74 0.28
N LYS A 53 4.30 -8.48 1.11
CA LYS A 53 3.13 -9.36 1.27
C LYS A 53 2.33 -9.45 -0.02
N ILE A 54 1.99 -8.31 -0.62
CA ILE A 54 1.28 -8.24 -1.91
C ILE A 54 2.04 -9.00 -2.99
N ARG A 55 3.36 -8.81 -3.09
CA ARG A 55 4.23 -9.47 -4.08
C ARG A 55 4.18 -10.99 -3.98
N LEU A 56 4.03 -11.56 -2.78
CA LEU A 56 3.94 -13.02 -2.60
C LEU A 56 2.67 -13.62 -3.24
N ASP A 57 1.61 -12.82 -3.39
CA ASP A 57 0.36 -13.24 -4.06
C ASP A 57 0.42 -13.05 -5.58
N GLY A 58 1.54 -12.53 -6.12
CA GLY A 58 1.84 -12.50 -7.55
C GLY A 58 0.94 -11.57 -8.38
N PRO A 59 0.76 -10.30 -7.99
CA PRO A 59 -0.10 -9.36 -8.72
C PRO A 59 0.38 -9.15 -10.16
N GLN A 60 -0.57 -8.78 -11.02
CA GLN A 60 -0.27 -8.32 -12.37
C GLN A 60 0.29 -6.89 -12.40
N LEU A 61 -0.09 -6.06 -11.42
CA LEU A 61 0.34 -4.67 -11.30
C LEU A 61 0.02 -4.17 -9.88
N VAL A 62 0.85 -3.28 -9.36
CA VAL A 62 0.64 -2.56 -8.09
C VAL A 62 0.71 -1.07 -8.40
N PHE A 63 -0.32 -0.32 -8.00
CA PHE A 63 -0.37 1.13 -8.16
C PHE A 63 -0.30 1.81 -6.80
N TYR A 64 0.58 2.79 -6.66
CA TYR A 64 0.57 3.70 -5.52
C TYR A 64 -0.08 5.02 -5.93
N ASP A 65 -1.25 5.33 -5.37
CA ASP A 65 -1.85 6.67 -5.44
C ASP A 65 -1.25 7.60 -4.37
N MET A 66 0.08 7.57 -4.25
CA MET A 66 0.86 8.35 -3.28
C MET A 66 2.18 8.74 -3.92
N VAL A 67 2.55 10.01 -3.79
CA VAL A 67 3.87 10.49 -4.19
C VAL A 67 4.79 10.47 -2.98
N PHE A 68 5.96 9.84 -3.14
CA PHE A 68 7.00 9.77 -2.10
C PHE A 68 8.06 10.84 -2.38
N ASP A 69 7.70 12.11 -2.22
CA ASP A 69 8.52 13.29 -2.58
C ASP A 69 9.47 13.78 -1.47
N MET A 70 9.27 13.29 -0.24
CA MET A 70 10.10 13.58 0.92
C MET A 70 10.87 12.33 1.37
N PRO A 71 12.14 12.49 1.80
CA PRO A 71 12.92 11.36 2.32
C PRO A 71 12.30 10.84 3.62
N SER A 72 12.51 9.56 3.89
CA SER A 72 12.20 8.97 5.19
C SER A 72 13.07 9.55 6.30
N SER A 73 12.61 9.47 7.55
CA SER A 73 13.44 9.79 8.70
C SER A 73 14.60 8.80 8.90
N ASP A 74 14.47 7.59 8.35
CA ASP A 74 15.51 6.56 8.29
C ASP A 74 15.81 6.24 6.81
N ALA A 75 17.05 6.44 6.39
CA ALA A 75 17.48 6.18 5.02
C ALA A 75 17.45 4.69 4.66
N GLU A 76 17.59 3.79 5.64
CA GLU A 76 17.48 2.35 5.41
C GLU A 76 16.05 1.95 5.03
N ALA A 77 15.05 2.68 5.54
CA ALA A 77 13.65 2.45 5.21
C ALA A 77 13.36 2.74 3.73
N ASP A 78 13.94 3.82 3.20
CA ASP A 78 13.87 4.15 1.76
C ASP A 78 14.55 3.05 0.92
N ALA A 79 15.76 2.63 1.32
CA ALA A 79 16.52 1.59 0.60
C ALA A 79 15.78 0.24 0.59
N GLN A 80 15.16 -0.15 1.71
CA GLN A 80 14.38 -1.38 1.78
C GLN A 80 13.13 -1.32 0.91
N PHE A 81 12.44 -0.17 0.87
CA PHE A 81 11.27 0.00 0.03
C PHE A 81 11.63 0.00 -1.45
N GLU A 82 12.72 0.67 -1.85
CA GLU A 82 13.28 0.60 -3.21
C GLU A 82 13.57 -0.85 -3.62
N ALA A 83 14.19 -1.63 -2.73
CA ALA A 83 14.50 -3.03 -3.00
C ALA A 83 13.23 -3.89 -3.23
N GLU A 84 12.15 -3.65 -2.47
CA GLU A 84 10.87 -4.36 -2.67
C GLU A 84 10.13 -3.89 -3.92
N ILE A 85 10.21 -2.61 -4.30
CA ILE A 85 9.73 -2.09 -5.59
C ILE A 85 10.44 -2.82 -6.73
N ALA A 86 11.77 -2.88 -6.69
CA ALA A 86 12.57 -3.56 -7.70
C ALA A 86 12.27 -5.08 -7.75
N ALA A 87 12.09 -5.72 -6.59
CA ALA A 87 11.75 -7.15 -6.51
C ALA A 87 10.34 -7.46 -7.03
N CYS A 88 9.38 -6.53 -6.89
CA CYS A 88 8.04 -6.67 -7.45
C CYS A 88 8.06 -6.50 -8.97
N GLY A 89 8.81 -5.51 -9.48
CA GLY A 89 9.02 -5.28 -10.92
C GLY A 89 7.77 -4.83 -11.69
N LYS A 90 6.67 -4.57 -10.98
CA LYS A 90 5.35 -4.23 -11.53
C LYS A 90 4.67 -3.17 -10.66
N VAL A 91 5.44 -2.18 -10.21
CA VAL A 91 4.95 -1.06 -9.40
C VAL A 91 4.94 0.20 -10.25
N VAL A 92 3.85 0.95 -10.19
CA VAL A 92 3.67 2.25 -10.84
C VAL A 92 3.22 3.28 -9.81
#